data_AF-A0A838N1J0-F1
#
_entry.id   AF-A0A838N1J0-F1
#
_cell.length_a   1.000
_cell.length_b   1.000
_cell.length_c   1.000
_cell.angle_alpha   90.00
_cell.angle_beta   90.00
_cell.angle_gamma   90.00
#
_symmetry.space_group_name_H-M   'P 1'
#
loop_
_entity.id
_entity.type
_entity.pdbx_description
1 polymer ?
#
loop_
_entity_poly.entity_id
_entity_poly.type
_entity_poly.pdbx_seq_one_letter_code
_entity_poly.pdbx_strand_id
1 'polypeptide(L)' 'MAPSHVTLADYIAASHNLLIFTGAGISTGSGIPDFRGPNGVWNTRQPVYYDDFMTSEAARI' A
#
# COMPACT_ATOMS: atom_id res chain seq x y z
N MET A 1 -0.16 -9.41 -36.45
CA MET A 1 -1.36 -9.52 -35.59
C MET A 1 -0.85 -9.75 -34.18
N ALA A 2 -1.01 -8.79 -33.27
CA ALA A 2 -0.52 -8.93 -31.89
C ALA A 2 -1.34 -10.02 -31.16
N PRO A 3 -0.76 -10.78 -30.21
CA PRO A 3 -1.49 -11.79 -29.48
C PRO A 3 -2.62 -11.16 -28.66
N SER A 4 -3.80 -11.79 -28.66
CA SER A 4 -4.87 -11.44 -27.73
C SER A 4 -4.47 -11.91 -26.34
N HIS A 5 -3.99 -10.99 -25.50
CA HIS A 5 -3.65 -11.29 -24.12
C HIS A 5 -4.90 -11.34 -23.26
N VAL A 6 -4.97 -12.33 -22.37
CA VAL A 6 -5.96 -12.38 -21.30
C VAL A 6 -5.76 -11.16 -20.39
N THR A 7 -6.84 -10.46 -20.09
CA THR A 7 -6.85 -9.22 -19.30
C THR A 7 -7.15 -9.50 -17.84
N LEU A 8 -6.90 -8.51 -16.96
CA LEU A 8 -7.35 -8.57 -15.57
C LEU A 8 -8.87 -8.75 -15.46
N ALA A 9 -9.64 -8.12 -16.37
CA ALA A 9 -11.09 -8.24 -16.37
C ALA A 9 -11.54 -9.68 -16.64
N ASP A 10 -10.84 -10.40 -17.51
CA ASP A 10 -11.13 -11.82 -17.78
C ASP A 10 -10.90 -12.68 -16.53
N TYR A 11 -9.83 -12.43 -15.78
CA TYR A 11 -9.57 -13.13 -14.50
C TYR A 11 -10.64 -12.83 -13.45
N ILE A 12 -11.11 -11.58 -13.35
CA ILE A 12 -12.18 -11.19 -12.42
C ILE A 12 -13.48 -11.88 -12.82
N ALA A 13 -13.85 -11.86 -14.10
CA ALA A 13 -15.08 -12.46 -14.59
C ALA A 13 -15.13 -13.98 -14.41
N ALA A 14 -13.97 -14.66 -14.53
CA ALA A 14 -13.87 -16.09 -14.34
C ALA A 14 -13.81 -16.53 -12.86
N SER A 15 -13.68 -15.60 -11.92
CA SER A 15 -13.51 -15.92 -10.49
C SER A 15 -14.85 -16.18 -9.80
N HIS A 16 -15.02 -17.37 -9.21
CA HIS A 16 -16.19 -17.70 -8.40
C HIS A 16 -16.13 -17.14 -6.97
N ASN A 17 -14.91 -16.99 -6.42
CA ASN A 17 -14.67 -16.40 -5.11
C ASN A 17 -13.44 -15.50 -5.22
N LEU A 18 -13.65 -14.19 -5.10
CA LEU A 18 -12.58 -13.20 -5.28
C LEU A 18 -12.23 -12.56 -3.92
N LEU A 19 -10.94 -12.61 -3.56
CA LEU A 19 -10.38 -11.88 -2.44
C LEU A 19 -9.41 -10.83 -2.98
N ILE A 20 -9.55 -9.59 -2.51
CA ILE A 20 -8.70 -8.47 -2.92
C ILE A 20 -7.88 -8.01 -1.71
N PHE A 21 -6.57 -7.93 -1.90
CA PHE A 21 -5.66 -7.29 -0.95
C PHE A 21 -5.37 -5.88 -1.44
N THR A 22 -5.52 -4.90 -0.55
CA THR A 22 -5.18 -3.51 -0.82
C THR A 22 -4.08 -3.04 0.13
N GLY A 23 -3.32 -2.04 -0.31
CA GLY A 23 -2.37 -1.33 0.53
C GLY A 23 -2.67 0.17 0.52
N ALA A 24 -1.83 0.96 1.20
CA ALA A 24 -2.01 2.41 1.34
C ALA A 24 -2.18 3.15 0.00
N GLY A 25 -1.63 2.61 -1.10
CA GLY A 25 -1.73 3.18 -2.45
C GLY A 25 -3.16 3.48 -2.90
N ILE A 26 -4.16 2.67 -2.48
CA ILE A 26 -5.57 2.90 -2.85
C ILE A 26 -6.14 4.20 -2.26
N SER A 27 -5.56 4.71 -1.17
CA SER A 27 -6.02 5.91 -0.47
C SER A 27 -5.33 7.20 -0.93
N THR A 28 -4.31 7.10 -1.80
CA THR A 28 -3.56 8.27 -2.29
C THR A 28 -4.44 9.26 -3.04
N GLY A 29 -5.43 8.78 -3.80
CA GLY A 29 -6.41 9.64 -4.47
C GLY A 29 -7.32 10.42 -3.52
N SER A 30 -7.38 10.05 -2.24
CA SER A 30 -8.13 10.74 -1.19
C SER A 30 -7.26 11.70 -0.36
N GLY A 31 -6.00 11.91 -0.76
CA GLY A 31 -5.06 12.81 -0.06
C GLY A 31 -4.30 12.17 1.10
N ILE A 32 -4.45 10.86 1.34
CA ILE A 32 -3.64 10.13 2.33
C ILE A 32 -2.39 9.60 1.63
N PRO A 33 -1.18 10.06 1.98
CA PRO A 33 0.04 9.58 1.33
C PRO A 33 0.27 8.10 1.60
N ASP A 34 0.86 7.40 0.64
CA ASP A 34 1.34 6.04 0.87
C ASP A 34 2.68 6.06 1.63
N PHE A 35 3.25 4.88 1.85
CA PHE A 35 4.52 4.75 2.57
C PHE A 35 5.74 4.91 1.66
N ARG A 36 5.70 4.35 0.43
CA ARG A 36 6.90 4.06 -0.38
C ARG A 36 6.84 4.58 -1.81
N GLY A 37 5.75 5.23 -2.21
CA GLY A 37 5.63 5.84 -3.52
C GLY A 37 6.56 7.06 -3.68
N PRO A 38 6.54 7.73 -4.84
CA PRO A 38 7.39 8.90 -5.08
C PRO A 38 7.28 9.98 -4.01
N ASN A 39 6.07 10.18 -3.46
CA ASN A 39 5.78 11.12 -2.38
C ASN A 39 5.47 10.42 -1.05
N GLY A 40 5.93 9.17 -0.88
CA GLY A 40 5.63 8.35 0.27
C GLY A 40 6.23 8.89 1.56
N VAL A 41 5.55 8.67 2.69
CA VAL A 41 5.96 9.25 3.98
C VAL A 41 7.35 8.78 4.45
N TRP A 42 7.80 7.58 4.04
CA TRP A 42 9.12 7.08 4.44
C TRP A 42 10.28 7.72 3.70
N ASN A 43 10.01 8.49 2.65
CA ASN A 43 11.04 9.31 2.00
C ASN A 43 11.45 10.51 2.88
N THR A 44 10.63 10.89 3.86
CA THR A 44 10.85 12.07 4.71
C THR A 44 10.81 11.78 6.21
N ARG A 45 10.29 10.62 6.64
CA ARG A 45 10.11 10.27 8.05
C ARG A 45 10.47 8.80 8.29
N GLN A 46 11.24 8.54 9.34
CA GLN A 46 11.50 7.18 9.80
C GLN A 46 10.35 6.71 10.70
N PRO A 47 9.92 5.43 10.60
CA PRO A 47 8.95 4.88 11.53
C PRO A 47 9.56 4.76 12.93
N VAL A 48 8.74 4.96 13.95
CA VAL A 48 9.11 4.63 15.33
C VAL A 48 8.99 3.11 15.49
N TYR A 49 10.07 2.44 15.88
CA TYR A 49 10.02 1.01 16.16
C TYR A 49 9.32 0.75 17.50
N TYR A 50 8.70 -0.42 17.59
CA TYR A 50 7.92 -0.81 18.76
C TYR A 50 8.74 -0.73 20.07
N ASP A 51 9.95 -1.26 20.06
CA ASP A 51 10.82 -1.27 21.25
C ASP A 51 11.21 0.17 21.66
N ASP A 52 11.51 1.04 20.70
CA ASP A 52 11.82 2.45 20.95
C ASP A 52 10.62 3.16 21.59
N PHE A 53 9.41 2.94 21.05
CA PHE A 53 8.18 3.49 21.59
C PHE A 53 7.93 3.03 23.03
N MET A 54 8.19 1.76 23.34
CA MET A 54 7.95 1.21 24.68
C MET A 54 8.97 1.69 25.70
N THR A 55 10.23 1.83 25.31
CA THR A 55 11.35 2.08 26.22
C THR A 55 11.74 3.56 26.37
N SER A 56 11.28 4.44 25.47
CA SER A 56 11.61 5.86 25.49
C SER A 56 10.37 6.72 25.31
N GLU A 57 10.06 7.57 26.30
CA GLU A 57 8.96 8.54 26.20
C GLU A 57 9.21 9.55 25.07
N ALA A 58 10.46 9.98 24.87
CA ALA A 58 10.83 10.90 23.80
C ALA A 58 10.61 10.32 22.40
N ALA A 59 10.60 8.99 22.25
CA ALA A 59 10.33 8.33 20.96
C ALA A 59 8.82 8.22 20.63
N ARG A 60 7.92 8.61 21.55
CA ARG A 60 6.45 8.53 21.36
C ARG A 60 5.84 9.77 20.70
N ILE A 61 6.64 10.80 20.47
CA ILE A 61 6.25 12.15 20.04
C ILE A 61 6.84 12.42 18.65
#